data_AF-A0A4S2GV06-F1
#
_entry.id   AF-A0A4S2GV06-F1
#
_cell.length_a   1.000
_cell.length_b   1.000
_cell.length_c   1.000
_cell.angle_alpha   90.00
_cell.angle_beta   90.00
_cell.angle_gamma   90.00
#
_symmetry.space_group_name_H-M   'P 1'
#
loop_
_entity.id
_entity.type
_entity.pdbx_description
1 polymer ?
#
loop_
_entity_poly.entity_id
_entity_poly.type
_entity_poly.pdbx_seq_one_letter_code
_entity_poly.pdbx_strand_id
1 'polypeptide(L)'
;MNGRLHTSEGITLAQKALELMSTHDIAPTPQHYSVWIAYASDSIPELCEALQKQIDRGGPIDEEFCDELYARFFTFRRIQDAVLDTGGAMSRELGAVVKTLEAA
;
A
#
# COMPACT_ATOMS: atom_id res chain seq x y z
N MET A 1 5.86 -8.83 1.19
CA MET A 1 6.53 -7.68 0.55
C MET A 1 7.35 -8.15 -0.65
N ASN A 2 6.94 -7.73 -1.85
CA ASN A 2 7.72 -7.45 -3.07
C ASN A 2 9.12 -8.08 -3.24
N GLY A 3 9.19 -9.33 -3.72
CA GLY A 3 10.43 -9.87 -4.29
C GLY A 3 10.86 -9.20 -5.60
N ARG A 4 9.92 -8.61 -6.34
CA ARG A 4 10.13 -8.01 -7.67
C ARG A 4 10.90 -6.68 -7.65
N LEU A 5 10.96 -5.99 -6.51
CA LEU A 5 11.70 -4.73 -6.36
C LEU A 5 13.18 -4.93 -6.01
N HIS A 6 13.57 -6.14 -5.59
CA HIS A 6 14.95 -6.45 -5.17
C HIS A 6 15.83 -6.99 -6.30
N THR A 7 15.27 -7.25 -7.48
CA THR A 7 15.98 -7.73 -8.67
C THR A 7 16.24 -6.57 -9.64
N SER A 8 16.96 -6.82 -10.73
CA SER A 8 17.14 -5.85 -11.83
C SER A 8 15.80 -5.33 -12.39
N GLU A 9 14.71 -6.07 -12.21
CA GLU A 9 13.34 -5.67 -12.57
C GLU A 9 12.87 -4.44 -11.77
N GLY A 10 13.37 -4.25 -10.55
CA GLY A 10 12.99 -3.13 -9.68
C GLY A 10 13.31 -1.76 -10.27
N ILE A 11 14.45 -1.62 -10.97
CA ILE A 11 14.81 -0.37 -11.65
C ILE A 11 13.85 -0.09 -12.80
N THR A 12 13.52 -1.11 -13.61
CA THR A 12 12.56 -0.99 -14.71
C THR A 12 11.18 -0.58 -14.21
N LEU A 13 10.73 -1.14 -13.08
CA LEU A 13 9.44 -0.79 -12.47
C LEU A 13 9.44 0.65 -11.93
N ALA A 14 10.55 1.10 -11.32
CA ALA A 14 10.71 2.47 -10.87
C ALA A 14 10.67 3.47 -12.03
N GLN A 15 11.37 3.17 -13.12
CA GLN A 15 11.35 3.99 -14.34
C GLN A 15 9.94 4.06 -14.93
N LYS A 16 9.24 2.92 -15.03
CA LYS A 16 7.86 2.86 -15.49
C LYS A 16 6.93 3.71 -14.62
N ALA A 17 7.08 3.67 -13.31
CA ALA A 17 6.29 4.49 -12.40
C ALA A 17 6.50 5.99 -12.68
N LEU A 18 7.75 6.44 -12.83
CA LEU A 18 8.07 7.83 -13.14
C LEU A 18 7.55 8.27 -14.52
N GLU A 19 7.63 7.39 -15.53
CA GLU A 19 7.09 7.64 -16.87
C GLU A 19 5.58 7.82 -16.84
N LEU A 20 4.86 6.98 -16.10
CA LEU A 20 3.41 7.12 -15.91
C LEU A 20 3.06 8.44 -15.23
N MET A 21 3.79 8.81 -14.17
CA MET A 21 3.59 10.10 -13.50
C MET A 21 3.82 11.28 -14.44
N SER A 22 4.87 11.23 -15.27
CA SER A 22 5.12 12.26 -16.28
C SER A 22 4.05 12.31 -17.36
N THR A 23 3.48 11.16 -17.73
CA THR A 23 2.41 11.07 -18.76
C THR A 23 1.12 11.70 -18.27
N HIS A 24 0.84 11.61 -16.97
CA HIS A 24 -0.34 12.17 -16.32
C HIS A 24 -0.12 13.55 -15.69
N ASP A 25 1.05 14.16 -15.88
CA ASP A 25 1.44 15.47 -15.30
C ASP A 25 1.35 15.52 -13.76
N ILE A 26 1.74 14.43 -13.09
CA ILE A 26 1.68 14.28 -11.64
C ILE A 26 3.05 14.50 -11.02
N ALA A 27 3.15 15.36 -10.01
CA ALA A 27 4.42 15.61 -9.33
C ALA A 27 4.94 14.33 -8.62
N PRO A 28 6.25 14.01 -8.72
CA PRO A 28 6.89 12.84 -8.09
C PRO A 28 7.09 12.99 -6.58
N THR A 29 6.02 13.31 -5.86
CA THR A 29 6.01 13.30 -4.39
C THR A 29 6.11 11.86 -3.88
N PRO A 30 6.58 11.64 -2.63
CA PRO A 30 6.62 10.30 -2.05
C PRO A 30 5.27 9.56 -2.09
N GLN A 31 4.17 10.29 -1.88
CA GLN A 31 2.80 9.76 -1.85
C GLN A 31 2.38 9.29 -3.24
N HIS A 32 2.49 10.17 -4.24
CA HIS A 32 2.13 9.84 -5.61
C HIS A 32 3.02 8.71 -6.15
N TYR A 33 4.33 8.77 -5.89
CA TYR A 33 5.24 7.71 -6.29
C TYR A 33 4.87 6.36 -5.67
N SER A 34 4.41 6.34 -4.41
CA SER A 34 3.95 5.10 -3.75
C SER A 34 2.76 4.47 -4.47
N VAL A 35 1.80 5.27 -4.94
CA VAL A 35 0.65 4.80 -5.72
C VAL A 35 1.11 4.21 -7.06
N TRP A 36 1.94 4.94 -7.79
CA TRP A 36 2.38 4.55 -9.13
C TRP A 36 3.34 3.36 -9.14
N ILE A 37 4.25 3.25 -8.17
CA ILE A 37 5.11 2.08 -8.04
C ILE A 37 4.31 0.85 -7.62
N ALA A 38 3.26 1.03 -6.79
CA ALA A 38 2.38 -0.06 -6.42
C ALA A 38 1.59 -0.58 -7.62
N TYR A 39 1.12 0.33 -8.49
CA TYR A 39 0.50 -0.01 -9.76
C TYR A 39 1.47 -0.68 -10.74
N ALA A 40 2.65 -0.10 -10.96
CA ALA A 40 3.63 -0.64 -11.90
C ALA A 40 4.09 -2.05 -11.53
N SER A 41 4.23 -2.33 -10.24
CA SER A 41 4.67 -3.63 -9.68
C SER A 41 3.54 -4.62 -9.42
N ASP A 42 2.28 -4.21 -9.60
CA ASP A 42 1.07 -4.98 -9.26
C ASP A 42 1.09 -5.49 -7.80
N SER A 43 1.54 -4.64 -6.87
CA SER A 43 1.77 -5.05 -5.47
C SER A 43 0.55 -4.87 -4.56
N ILE A 44 -0.45 -4.10 -5.00
CA ILE A 44 -1.73 -3.90 -4.31
C ILE A 44 -2.85 -4.04 -5.35
N PRO A 45 -3.39 -5.25 -5.57
CA PRO A 45 -4.36 -5.51 -6.64
C PRO A 45 -5.58 -4.58 -6.61
N GLU A 46 -6.11 -4.28 -5.42
CA GLU A 46 -7.29 -3.42 -5.26
C GLU A 46 -7.01 -1.95 -5.64
N LEU A 47 -5.79 -1.48 -5.38
CA LEU A 47 -5.34 -0.16 -5.84
C LEU A 47 -5.19 -0.17 -7.36
N CYS A 48 -4.60 -1.23 -7.90
CA CYS A 48 -4.38 -1.35 -9.34
C CYS A 48 -5.70 -1.37 -10.11
N GLU A 49 -6.70 -2.09 -9.61
CA GLU A 49 -8.04 -2.11 -10.18
C GLU A 49 -8.73 -0.74 -10.11
N ALA A 50 -8.60 -0.02 -8.99
CA ALA A 50 -9.17 1.33 -8.85
C ALA A 50 -8.53 2.32 -9.83
N LEU A 51 -7.19 2.29 -9.95
CA LEU A 51 -6.45 3.13 -10.88
C LEU A 51 -6.80 2.78 -12.34
N GLN A 52 -6.80 1.48 -12.69
CA GLN A 52 -7.13 1.02 -14.04
C GLN A 52 -8.56 1.42 -14.45
N LYS A 53 -9.53 1.30 -13.55
CA LYS A 53 -10.91 1.75 -13.81
C LYS A 53 -10.98 3.24 -14.14
N GLN A 54 -10.15 4.07 -13.51
CA GLN A 54 -10.11 5.50 -13.79
C GLN A 54 -9.48 5.78 -15.17
N ILE A 55 -8.39 5.06 -15.51
CA ILE A 55 -7.76 5.09 -16.84
C ILE A 55 -8.79 4.71 -17.92
N ASP A 56 -9.49 3.58 -17.74
CA ASP A 56 -10.43 3.04 -18.73
C ASP A 56 -11.65 3.95 -18.94
N ARG A 57 -12.06 4.69 -17.89
CA ARG A 57 -13.12 5.70 -17.99
C ARG A 57 -12.70 6.93 -18.78
N GLY A 58 -11.41 7.11 -19.05
CA GLY A 58 -10.86 8.30 -19.71
C GLY A 58 -10.95 9.57 -18.87
N GLY A 59 -11.13 9.44 -17.55
CA GLY A 59 -11.09 10.57 -16.63
C GLY A 59 -9.65 11.05 -16.40
N PRO A 60 -9.43 12.32 -16.04
CA PRO A 60 -8.12 12.76 -15.58
C PRO A 60 -7.70 11.96 -14.34
N ILE A 61 -6.42 11.66 -14.27
CA ILE A 61 -5.76 11.20 -13.05
C ILE A 61 -4.97 12.39 -12.57
N ASP A 62 -5.55 13.13 -11.63
CA ASP A 62 -4.93 14.28 -11.00
C ASP A 62 -4.33 13.92 -9.64
N GLU A 63 -3.67 14.91 -9.03
CA GLU A 63 -3.03 14.75 -7.73
C GLU A 63 -4.04 14.41 -6.62
N GLU A 64 -5.26 14.98 -6.67
CA GLU A 64 -6.31 14.73 -5.68
C GLU A 64 -6.74 13.24 -5.68
N PHE A 65 -6.92 12.66 -6.86
CA PHE A 65 -7.22 11.22 -6.98
C PHE A 65 -6.06 10.34 -6.47
N CYS A 66 -4.82 10.70 -6.76
CA CYS A 66 -3.66 9.99 -6.24
C CYS A 66 -3.57 10.08 -4.70
N ASP A 67 -3.86 11.24 -4.12
CA ASP A 67 -3.91 11.43 -2.67
C ASP A 67 -5.02 10.60 -2.01
N GLU A 68 -6.20 10.51 -2.63
CA GLU A 68 -7.29 9.65 -2.16
C GLU A 68 -6.86 8.17 -2.13
N LEU A 69 -6.26 7.69 -3.22
CA LEU A 69 -5.75 6.32 -3.30
C LEU A 69 -4.66 6.08 -2.25
N TYR A 70 -3.77 7.05 -2.03
CA TYR A 70 -2.72 6.93 -1.01
C TYR A 70 -3.33 6.80 0.39
N ALA A 71 -4.26 7.68 0.75
CA ALA A 71 -4.95 7.63 2.03
C ALA A 71 -5.67 6.28 2.23
N ARG A 72 -6.40 5.82 1.21
CA ARG A 72 -7.19 4.59 1.27
C ARG A 72 -6.33 3.33 1.41
N PHE A 73 -5.24 3.20 0.67
CA PHE A 73 -4.51 1.94 0.56
C PHE A 73 -3.24 1.86 1.40
N PHE A 74 -2.61 3.00 1.72
CA PHE A 74 -1.38 3.04 2.51
C PHE A 74 -1.61 3.50 3.95
N THR A 75 -2.58 4.39 4.20
CA THR A 75 -2.87 4.85 5.57
C THR A 75 -3.77 3.88 6.32
N PHE A 76 -4.81 3.34 5.67
CA PHE A 76 -5.72 2.36 6.28
C PHE A 76 -5.01 1.05 6.66
N ARG A 77 -4.09 0.57 5.83
CA ARG A 77 -3.25 -0.60 6.14
C ARG A 77 -2.48 -0.43 7.44
N ARG A 78 -1.89 0.75 7.63
CA ARG A 78 -1.11 1.07 8.84
C ARG A 78 -1.97 1.03 10.10
N ILE A 79 -3.24 1.44 10.01
CA ILE A 79 -4.19 1.38 11.12
C ILE A 79 -4.60 -0.07 11.38
N GLN A 80 -4.88 -0.86 10.34
CA GLN A 80 -5.25 -2.26 10.46
C GLN A 80 -4.13 -3.11 11.09
N ASP A 81 -2.89 -2.91 10.66
CA ASP A 81 -1.71 -3.58 11.22
C ASP A 81 -1.55 -3.26 12.72
N ALA A 82 -1.73 -1.99 13.11
CA ALA A 82 -1.65 -1.57 14.51
C ALA A 82 -2.77 -2.20 15.38
N VAL A 83 -3.99 -2.31 14.83
CA VAL A 83 -5.12 -2.94 15.53
C VAL A 83 -4.88 -4.45 15.71
N LEU A 84 -4.41 -5.14 14.67
CA LEU A 84 -4.09 -6.57 14.73
C LEU A 84 -2.95 -6.85 15.73
N ASP A 85 -1.90 -6.03 15.74
CA ASP A 85 -0.80 -6.18 16.70
C ASP A 85 -1.27 -5.97 18.14
N THR A 86 -2.09 -4.94 18.37
CA THR A 86 -2.70 -4.68 19.69
C THR A 86 -3.56 -5.85 20.15
N GLY A 87 -4.41 -6.40 19.28
CA GLY A 87 -5.22 -7.58 19.60
C GLY A 87 -4.38 -8.82 19.89
N GLY A 88 -3.28 -9.00 19.15
CA GLY A 88 -2.29 -10.05 19.41
C GLY A 88 -1.62 -9.89 20.76
N ALA A 89 -1.22 -8.67 21.14
CA ALA A 89 -0.65 -8.37 22.45
C ALA A 89 -1.63 -8.68 23.59
N MET A 90 -2.88 -8.22 23.47
CA MET A 90 -3.93 -8.53 24.45
C MET A 90 -4.17 -10.04 24.63
N SER A 91 -4.18 -10.79 23.53
CA SER A 91 -4.36 -12.24 23.55
C SER A 91 -3.21 -12.96 24.25
N ARG A 92 -1.97 -12.47 24.08
CA ARG A 92 -0.79 -12.99 24.78
C ARG A 92 -0.86 -12.74 26.27
N GLU A 93 -1.22 -11.52 26.69
CA GLU A 93 -1.36 -11.16 28.11
C GLU A 93 -2.44 -12.01 28.80
N LEU A 94 -3.62 -12.17 28.17
CA LEU A 94 -4.68 -13.05 28.69
C LEU A 94 -4.20 -14.50 28.82
N GLY A 95 -3.48 -15.02 27.82
CA GLY A 95 -2.91 -16.36 27.88
C GLY A 95 -1.87 -16.53 29.00
N ALA A 96 -1.08 -15.50 29.31
CA ALA A 96 -0.13 -15.52 30.41
C ALA A 96 -0.85 -15.58 31.77
N VAL A 97 -1.91 -14.78 31.96
CA VAL A 97 -2.73 -14.80 33.19
C VAL A 97 -3.37 -16.18 33.41
N VAL A 98 -3.95 -16.78 32.36
CA VAL A 98 -4.53 -18.13 32.45
C VAL A 98 -3.48 -19.17 32.87
N LYS A 99 -2.30 -19.16 32.25
CA LYS A 99 -1.20 -20.07 32.63
C LYS A 99 -0.75 -19.89 34.08
N THR A 100 -0.72 -18.66 34.59
CA THR A 100 -0.37 -18.43 35.99
C THR A 100 -1.43 -18.94 36.97
N LEU A 101 -2.71 -18.91 36.57
CA LEU A 101 -3.80 -19.45 37.38
C LEU A 101 -3.84 -20.99 37.35
N GLU A 102 -3.43 -21.64 36.25
CA GLU A 102 -3.33 -23.10 36.15
C GLU A 102 -2.11 -23.68 36.90
N ALA A 103 -1.08 -22.87 37.13
CA ALA A 103 0.15 -23.29 37.80
C ALA A 103 0.16 -23.04 39.33
N ALA A 104 -0.91 -22.48 39.88
CA ALA A 104 -1.11 -22.18 41.29
C ALA A 104 -2.05 -23.19 41.95
#